data_AF-A0A944Q7D4-F1
#
_entry.id   AF-A0A944Q7D4-F1
#
_cell.length_a   1.000
_cell.length_b   1.000
_cell.length_c   1.000
_cell.angle_alpha   90.00
_cell.angle_beta   90.00
_cell.angle_gamma   90.00
#
_symmetry.space_group_name_H-M   'P 1'
#
loop_
_entity.id
_entity.type
_entity.pdbx_description
1 polymer ?
#
loop_
_entity_poly.entity_id
_entity_poly.type
_entity_poly.pdbx_seq_one_letter_code
_entity_poly.pdbx_strand_id
1 'polypeptide(L)'
;MISDAEWRRIRGELRFGQVFTGTVVKVPKPGVIGIFVDIGLDVGGFVDVVHLPRTRAEERWPVEGTVTRFEVWWAADEPQQIRLRPLDPAYRCDDFAEHVERWRPGWPEQVGQIVEPQ
;
A
#
# COMPACT_ATOMS: atom_id res chain seq x y z
N MET A 1 17.09 -5.07 6.57
CA MET A 1 16.67 -5.94 5.46
C MET A 1 16.31 -7.27 6.08
N ILE A 2 15.10 -7.76 5.84
CA ILE A 2 14.65 -9.07 6.35
C ILE A 2 15.22 -10.20 5.48
N SER A 3 15.20 -11.43 5.99
CA SER A 3 15.65 -12.58 5.21
C SER A 3 14.60 -13.05 4.19
N ASP A 4 15.02 -13.73 3.12
CA ASP A 4 14.07 -14.30 2.14
C ASP A 4 13.08 -15.30 2.77
N ALA A 5 13.49 -16.02 3.82
CA ALA A 5 12.63 -16.97 4.52
C ALA A 5 11.54 -16.24 5.32
N GLU A 6 11.94 -15.18 6.02
CA GLU A 6 11.04 -14.29 6.77
C GLU A 6 10.07 -13.55 5.84
N TRP A 7 10.56 -13.09 4.68
CA TRP A 7 9.73 -12.46 3.66
C TRP A 7 8.66 -13.42 3.14
N ARG A 8 9.04 -14.64 2.78
CA ARG A 8 8.09 -15.68 2.32
C ARG A 8 7.03 -15.98 3.37
N ARG A 9 7.40 -16.01 4.66
CA ARG A 9 6.45 -16.19 5.77
C ARG A 9 5.45 -15.03 5.84
N ILE A 10 5.95 -13.79 5.94
CA ILE A 10 5.09 -12.59 6.01
C ILE A 10 4.15 -12.55 4.81
N ARG A 11 4.68 -12.73 3.59
CA ARG A 11 3.89 -12.73 2.36
C ARG A 11 2.83 -13.83 2.31
N GLY A 12 3.12 -15.02 2.84
CA GLY A 12 2.17 -16.12 2.94
C GLY A 12 1.00 -15.85 3.90
N GLU A 13 1.18 -14.94 4.86
CA GLU A 13 0.15 -14.53 5.83
C GLU A 13 -0.70 -13.35 5.32
N LEU A 14 -0.17 -12.54 4.38
CA LEU A 14 -0.90 -11.41 3.81
C LEU A 14 -2.04 -11.86 2.89
N ARG A 15 -3.10 -11.06 2.85
CA ARG A 15 -4.22 -11.20 1.90
C ARG A 15 -4.44 -9.90 1.15
N PHE A 16 -4.79 -9.98 -0.14
CA PHE A 16 -5.26 -8.83 -0.90
C PHE A 16 -6.49 -8.22 -0.20
N GLY A 17 -6.56 -6.90 -0.14
CA GLY A 17 -7.63 -6.19 0.56
C GLY A 17 -7.57 -6.24 2.08
N GLN A 18 -6.61 -6.98 2.67
CA GLN A 18 -6.39 -6.97 4.12
C GLN A 18 -6.11 -5.54 4.59
N VAL A 19 -6.82 -5.10 5.63
CA VAL A 19 -6.73 -3.72 6.11
C VAL A 19 -5.84 -3.64 7.35
N PHE A 20 -4.90 -2.70 7.32
CA PHE A 20 -4.08 -2.31 8.45
C PHE A 20 -4.37 -0.86 8.85
N THR A 21 -4.28 -0.57 10.14
CA THR A 21 -4.05 0.81 10.60
C THR A 21 -2.56 1.03 10.56
N GLY A 22 -2.10 2.07 9.88
CA GLY A 22 -0.68 2.36 9.73
C GLY A 22 -0.37 3.82 9.99
N THR A 23 0.89 4.08 10.30
CA THR A 23 1.44 5.43 10.53
C THR A 23 2.37 5.80 9.39
N VAL A 24 2.17 6.96 8.77
CA VAL A 24 3.10 7.45 7.75
C VAL A 24 4.43 7.81 8.42
N VAL A 25 5.51 7.16 8.02
CA VAL A 25 6.84 7.35 8.64
C VAL A 25 7.80 8.10 7.74
N LYS A 26 7.53 8.19 6.43
CA LYS A 26 8.37 8.95 5.52
C LYS A 26 7.64 9.40 4.26
N VAL A 27 7.85 10.67 3.88
CA VAL A 27 7.36 11.25 2.61
C VAL A 27 8.55 11.83 1.82
N PRO A 28 9.30 11.01 1.05
CA PRO A 28 10.59 11.41 0.49
C PRO A 28 10.50 12.50 -0.59
N LYS A 29 9.52 12.42 -1.49
CA LYS A 29 9.27 13.41 -2.53
C LYS A 29 7.77 13.42 -2.87
N PRO A 30 6.99 14.29 -2.21
CA PRO A 30 5.57 14.47 -2.51
C PRO A 30 5.33 14.61 -4.02
N GLY A 31 4.26 13.99 -4.52
CA GLY A 31 3.89 14.02 -5.93
C GLY A 31 4.75 13.16 -6.88
N VAL A 32 5.83 12.53 -6.41
CA VAL A 32 6.79 11.82 -7.30
C VAL A 32 7.06 10.37 -6.92
N ILE A 33 7.22 10.05 -5.63
CA ILE A 33 7.68 8.72 -5.21
C ILE A 33 6.57 7.89 -4.57
N GLY A 34 5.90 8.45 -3.55
CA GLY A 34 5.00 7.70 -2.68
C GLY A 34 5.35 7.93 -1.21
N ILE A 35 4.74 7.15 -0.31
CA ILE A 35 4.93 7.26 1.14
C ILE A 35 5.25 5.91 1.77
N PHE A 36 6.06 5.92 2.83
CA PHE A 36 6.33 4.75 3.66
C PHE A 36 5.42 4.77 4.89
N VAL A 37 4.92 3.60 5.24
CA VAL A 37 3.94 3.41 6.30
C VAL A 37 4.42 2.30 7.22
N ASP A 38 4.49 2.57 8.52
CA ASP A 38 4.60 1.51 9.52
C ASP A 38 3.22 0.88 9.74
N ILE A 39 3.15 -0.44 9.59
CA ILE A 39 1.93 -1.25 9.75
C ILE A 39 2.07 -2.29 10.87
N GLY A 40 3.09 -2.18 11.71
CA GLY A 40 3.33 -3.10 12.83
C GLY A 40 3.88 -4.48 12.42
N LEU A 41 4.40 -4.60 11.21
CA LEU A 41 5.13 -5.78 10.73
C LEU A 41 6.62 -5.45 10.60
N ASP A 42 7.48 -6.47 10.58
CA ASP A 42 8.93 -6.31 10.39
C ASP A 42 9.29 -5.70 9.01
N VAL A 43 8.33 -5.69 8.08
CA VAL A 43 8.40 -4.99 6.80
C VAL A 43 7.35 -3.88 6.76
N GLY A 44 7.82 -2.64 6.61
CA GLY A 44 6.95 -1.50 6.40
C GLY A 44 6.19 -1.57 5.07
N GLY A 45 5.03 -0.93 5.04
CA GLY A 45 4.24 -0.73 3.84
C GLY A 45 4.72 0.46 3.01
N PHE A 46 4.34 0.44 1.74
CA PHE A 46 4.61 1.53 0.82
C PHE A 46 3.39 1.81 -0.06
N VAL A 47 2.95 3.06 -0.08
CA VAL A 47 1.92 3.52 -1.01
C VAL A 47 2.61 4.21 -2.17
N ASP A 48 2.39 3.70 -3.37
CA ASP A 48 2.97 4.26 -4.59
C ASP A 48 2.29 5.60 -4.96
N VAL A 49 3.05 6.53 -5.54
CA VAL A 49 2.56 7.85 -5.98
C VAL A 49 1.28 7.76 -6.80
N VAL A 50 1.11 6.69 -7.57
CA VAL A 50 -0.07 6.49 -8.44
C VAL A 50 -1.38 6.28 -7.66
N HIS A 51 -1.31 5.88 -6.39
CA HIS A 51 -2.46 5.75 -5.50
C HIS A 51 -2.78 7.03 -4.71
N LEU A 52 -1.92 8.05 -4.81
CA LEU A 52 -2.03 9.33 -4.12
C LEU A 52 -2.51 10.43 -5.09
N PRO A 53 -3.00 11.58 -4.59
CA PRO A 53 -3.41 12.71 -5.42
C PRO A 53 -2.26 13.22 -6.31
N ARG A 54 -2.52 13.40 -7.61
CA ARG A 54 -1.50 13.71 -8.65
C ARG A 54 -1.23 15.20 -8.89
N THR A 55 -2.19 16.08 -8.61
CA THR A 55 -2.16 17.46 -9.12
C THR A 55 -2.13 18.47 -7.98
N ARG A 56 -1.04 19.22 -7.82
CA ARG A 56 -0.86 20.38 -6.90
C ARG A 56 -1.29 20.21 -5.44
N ALA A 57 -1.62 19.00 -5.02
CA ALA A 57 -2.16 18.68 -3.71
C ALA A 57 -1.12 17.94 -2.86
N GLU A 58 0.12 18.44 -2.84
CA GLU A 58 1.09 18.03 -1.80
C GLU A 58 0.46 18.20 -0.40
N GLU A 59 -0.37 19.23 -0.22
CA GLU A 59 -1.18 19.47 0.98
C GLU A 59 -2.18 18.35 1.30
N ARG A 60 -2.60 17.55 0.30
CA ARG A 60 -3.50 16.41 0.49
C ARG A 60 -2.77 15.09 0.62
N TRP A 61 -1.44 15.06 0.52
CA TRP A 61 -0.73 13.84 0.91
C TRP A 61 -0.76 13.73 2.43
N PRO A 62 -0.90 12.52 2.99
CA PRO A 62 -0.74 12.35 4.41
C PRO A 62 0.73 12.69 4.78
N VAL A 63 0.90 13.46 5.84
CA VAL A 63 2.23 13.87 6.36
C VAL A 63 2.78 12.82 7.32
N GLU A 64 4.08 12.88 7.63
CA GLU A 64 4.69 12.02 8.65
C GLU A 64 3.96 12.13 9.99
N GLY A 65 3.72 10.99 10.64
CA GLY A 65 2.90 10.86 11.84
C GLY A 65 1.40 10.68 11.58
N THR A 66 0.92 10.84 10.34
CA THR A 66 -0.50 10.60 10.01
C THR A 66 -0.84 9.13 10.25
N VAL A 67 -1.85 8.87 11.07
CA VAL A 67 -2.40 7.53 11.32
C VAL A 67 -3.69 7.37 10.51
N THR A 68 -3.73 6.38 9.63
CA THR A 68 -4.94 6.09 8.84
C THR A 68 -4.98 4.61 8.42
N ARG A 69 -6.04 4.22 7.70
CA ARG A 69 -6.25 2.85 7.25
C ARG A 69 -5.75 2.66 5.82
N PHE A 70 -5.07 1.54 5.62
CA PHE A 70 -4.53 1.12 4.34
C PHE A 70 -4.95 -0.31 4.07
N GLU A 71 -5.23 -0.64 2.82
CA GLU A 71 -5.39 -2.02 2.40
C GLU A 71 -4.15 -2.52 1.69
N VAL A 72 -3.89 -3.83 1.82
CA VAL A 72 -2.86 -4.52 1.04
C VAL A 72 -3.30 -4.58 -0.41
N TRP A 73 -2.52 -3.94 -1.27
CA TRP A 73 -2.69 -3.94 -2.71
C TRP A 73 -1.91 -5.09 -3.36
N TRP A 74 -0.64 -5.30 -2.98
CA TRP A 74 0.14 -6.49 -3.34
C TRP A 74 1.42 -6.60 -2.51
N ALA A 75 2.20 -7.68 -2.71
CA ALA A 75 3.50 -7.88 -2.10
C ALA A 75 4.54 -8.26 -3.17
N ALA A 76 5.55 -7.39 -3.34
CA ALA A 76 6.61 -7.49 -4.33
C ALA A 76 7.82 -8.27 -3.78
N ASP A 77 8.43 -9.15 -4.58
CA ASP A 77 9.64 -9.89 -4.16
C ASP A 77 10.92 -9.08 -4.38
N GLU A 78 10.95 -8.21 -5.39
CA GLU A 78 12.13 -7.43 -5.76
C GLU A 78 11.76 -5.98 -6.11
N PRO A 79 11.97 -5.01 -5.20
CA PRO A 79 12.38 -5.21 -3.80
C PRO A 79 11.27 -5.83 -2.95
N GLN A 80 11.65 -6.57 -1.89
CA GLN A 80 10.72 -7.09 -0.88
C GLN A 80 9.95 -5.95 -0.22
N GLN A 81 8.67 -5.80 -0.59
CA GLN A 81 7.89 -4.65 -0.18
C GLN A 81 6.39 -4.93 -0.19
N ILE A 82 5.72 -4.55 0.89
CA ILE A 82 4.26 -4.57 0.99
C ILE A 82 3.73 -3.29 0.36
N ARG A 83 2.91 -3.44 -0.67
CA ARG A 83 2.33 -2.33 -1.42
C ARG A 83 0.92 -2.10 -0.93
N LEU A 84 0.64 -0.86 -0.56
CA LEU A 84 -0.57 -0.46 0.12
C LEU A 84 -1.38 0.53 -0.71
N ARG A 85 -2.69 0.60 -0.41
CA ARG A 85 -3.59 1.64 -0.89
C ARG A 85 -4.27 2.36 0.29
N PRO A 86 -4.37 3.70 0.28
CA PRO A 86 -5.14 4.44 1.27
C PRO A 86 -6.66 4.16 1.15
N LEU A 87 -7.29 3.85 2.27
CA LEU A 87 -8.74 3.72 2.34
C LEU A 87 -9.46 5.05 2.52
N ASP A 88 -8.79 6.04 3.11
CA ASP A 88 -9.32 7.40 3.21
C ASP A 88 -9.44 8.04 1.82
N PRO A 89 -10.65 8.40 1.36
CA PRO A 89 -10.84 9.08 0.08
C PRO A 89 -10.06 10.41 -0.02
N ALA A 90 -9.77 11.08 1.10
CA ALA A 90 -9.00 12.31 1.10
C ALA A 90 -7.58 12.12 0.54
N TYR A 91 -7.03 10.90 0.69
CA TYR A 91 -5.67 10.53 0.30
C TYR A 91 -5.60 9.66 -0.97
N ARG A 92 -6.72 9.43 -1.64
CA ARG A 92 -6.78 8.59 -2.85
C ARG A 92 -6.62 9.43 -4.11
N CYS A 93 -5.97 8.87 -5.12
CA CYS A 93 -5.97 9.42 -6.48
C CYS A 93 -7.41 9.59 -7.01
N ASP A 94 -7.69 10.72 -7.67
CA ASP A 94 -9.04 11.07 -8.15
C ASP A 94 -9.50 10.13 -9.30
N ASP A 95 -8.60 9.66 -10.16
CA ASP A 95 -8.89 8.77 -11.31
C ASP A 95 -8.61 7.28 -11.01
N PHE A 96 -8.80 6.87 -9.75
CA PHE A 96 -8.37 5.55 -9.28
C PHE A 96 -9.03 4.36 -10.01
N ALA A 97 -10.30 4.47 -10.40
CA ALA A 97 -11.03 3.38 -11.05
C ALA A 97 -10.37 2.99 -12.41
N GLU A 98 -10.03 3.98 -13.22
CA GLU A 98 -9.34 3.78 -14.51
C GLU A 98 -7.90 3.27 -14.30
N HIS A 99 -7.22 3.76 -13.25
CA HIS A 99 -5.87 3.31 -12.94
C HIS A 99 -5.80 1.83 -12.53
N VAL A 100 -6.75 1.36 -11.72
CA VAL A 100 -6.87 -0.05 -11.33
C VAL A 100 -7.12 -0.95 -12.53
N GLU A 101 -7.99 -0.54 -13.44
CA GLU A 101 -8.30 -1.33 -14.63
C GLU A 101 -7.08 -1.49 -15.56
N ARG A 102 -6.26 -0.45 -15.66
CA ARG A 102 -5.07 -0.44 -16.52
C ARG A 102 -3.83 -1.11 -15.91
N TRP A 103 -3.69 -1.07 -14.58
CA TRP A 103 -2.47 -1.48 -13.89
C TRP A 103 -2.67 -2.56 -12.83
N ARG A 104 -3.82 -3.26 -12.81
CA ARG A 104 -3.94 -4.51 -12.04
C ARG A 104 -2.79 -5.42 -12.48
N PRO A 105 -1.78 -5.67 -11.62
CA PRO A 105 -0.80 -6.69 -11.92
C PRO A 105 -1.57 -8.01 -12.00
N GLY A 106 -1.17 -8.91 -12.90
CA GLY A 106 -1.75 -10.25 -13.02
C GLY A 106 -1.49 -11.14 -11.81
N TRP A 107 -1.81 -10.67 -10.60
CA TRP A 107 -1.85 -11.47 -9.39
C TRP A 107 -2.91 -12.56 -9.62
N PRO A 108 -2.54 -13.85 -9.51
CA PRO A 108 -3.53 -14.91 -9.51
C PRO A 108 -4.51 -14.63 -8.38
N GLU A 109 -5.81 -14.72 -8.64
CA GLU A 109 -6.90 -14.55 -7.65
C GLU A 109 -6.70 -15.40 -6.37
N GLN A 110 -5.79 -16.37 -6.42
CA GLN A 110 -5.44 -17.33 -5.38
C GLN A 110 -4.44 -16.81 -4.34
N VAL A 111 -3.68 -15.73 -4.60
CA VAL A 111 -2.82 -15.08 -3.59
C VAL A 111 -3.55 -13.85 -3.08
N GLY A 112 -4.29 -14.05 -1.98
CA GLY A 112 -5.15 -13.01 -1.41
C GLY A 112 -6.62 -13.16 -1.77
N GLN A 113 -7.19 -14.35 -1.58
CA GLN A 113 -8.66 -14.47 -1.55
C GLN A 113 -9.23 -13.42 -0.58
N ILE A 114 -10.17 -12.63 -1.07
CA ILE A 114 -11.06 -11.82 -0.24
C ILE A 114 -11.71 -12.79 0.74
N VAL A 115 -11.42 -12.64 2.03
CA VAL A 115 -12.21 -13.30 3.06
C VAL A 115 -13.48 -12.48 3.20
N GLU A 116 -14.55 -12.92 2.54
CA GLU A 116 -15.88 -12.40 2.86
C GLU A 116 -16.17 -12.72 4.32
N PRO A 117 -16.61 -11.74 5.14
CA PRO A 117 -17.01 -12.03 6.51
C PRO A 117 -18.21 -12.98 6.49
N GLN A 118 -18.11 -14.10 7.22
CA GLN A 118 -19.27 -14.94 7.54
C GLN A 118 -20.18 -14.26 8.57
#